data_AF-A0A4Z1BX66-F1
#
_entry.id   AF-A0A4Z1BX66-F1
#
_cell.length_a   1.000
_cell.length_b   1.000
_cell.length_c   1.000
_cell.angle_alpha   90.00
_cell.angle_beta   90.00
_cell.angle_gamma   90.00
#
_symmetry.space_group_name_H-M   'P 1'
#
loop_
_entity.id
_entity.type
_entity.pdbx_description
1 polymer ?
#
loop_
_entity_poly.entity_id
_entity_poly.type
_entity_poly.pdbx_seq_one_letter_code
_entity_poly.pdbx_strand_id
1 'polypeptide(L)'
;RASLETGDVPTLLDNLIADMGVHSWHLLFPDAADQSLLHQETELHRIGCQFHWNNRSYQDFEDFLTALTSRKRNAIRKERRQVAEQGISFSRFHGRDISDRVLST
;
A
#
# COMPACT_ATOMS: atom_id res chain seq x y z
N ARG A 1 -26.50 5.84 -12.88
CA ARG A 1 -25.52 5.76 -11.78
C ARG A 1 -25.99 6.78 -10.75
N ALA A 2 -26.27 6.39 -9.51
CA ALA A 2 -26.68 7.36 -8.50
C ALA A 2 -25.54 8.36 -8.26
N SER A 3 -25.86 9.64 -8.13
CA SER A 3 -24.92 10.66 -7.67
C SER A 3 -24.88 10.60 -6.14
N LEU A 4 -23.67 10.57 -5.59
CA LEU A 4 -23.45 10.70 -4.16
C LEU A 4 -23.20 12.17 -3.85
N GLU A 5 -23.89 12.68 -2.84
CA GLU A 5 -23.64 13.97 -2.24
C GLU A 5 -22.74 13.83 -1.01
N THR A 6 -22.26 14.97 -0.53
CA THR A 6 -21.41 15.05 0.65
C THR A 6 -22.15 14.54 1.90
N GLY A 7 -21.54 13.64 2.67
CA GLY A 7 -22.17 13.00 3.83
C GLY A 7 -22.96 11.71 3.52
N ASP A 8 -23.23 11.41 2.24
CA ASP A 8 -23.86 10.14 1.87
C ASP A 8 -22.94 8.95 2.17
N VAL A 9 -21.64 9.11 1.94
CA VAL A 9 -20.64 8.03 2.11
C VAL A 9 -20.56 7.56 3.58
N PRO A 10 -20.36 8.44 4.58
CA PRO A 10 -20.40 8.02 5.99
C PRO A 10 -21.71 7.32 6.36
N THR A 11 -22.86 7.88 5.96
CA THR A 11 -24.18 7.31 6.29
C THR A 11 -24.34 5.90 5.73
N LEU A 12 -23.92 5.69 4.48
CA LEU A 12 -23.96 4.37 3.84
C LEU A 12 -23.01 3.38 4.52
N LEU A 13 -21.80 3.82 4.90
CA LEU A 13 -20.83 3.00 5.61
C LEU A 13 -21.33 2.63 7.01
N ASP A 14 -21.90 3.56 7.75
CA ASP A 14 -22.44 3.36 9.09
C ASP A 14 -23.59 2.33 9.09
N ASN A 15 -24.50 2.43 8.13
CA ASN A 15 -25.56 1.43 7.95
C ASN A 15 -25.00 0.05 7.60
N LEU A 16 -24.02 0.01 6.67
CA LEU A 16 -23.39 -1.25 6.27
C LEU A 16 -22.67 -1.93 7.44
N ILE A 17 -21.94 -1.17 8.26
CA ILE A 17 -21.24 -1.76 9.40
C ILE A 17 -22.20 -2.29 10.45
N ALA A 18 -23.34 -1.63 10.66
CA ALA A 18 -24.40 -2.09 11.56
C ALA A 18 -25.02 -3.41 11.07
N ASP A 19 -25.35 -3.49 9.78
CA ASP A 19 -25.92 -4.70 9.17
C ASP A 19 -24.96 -5.89 9.19
N MET A 20 -23.65 -5.62 9.04
CA MET A 20 -22.59 -6.64 9.09
C MET A 20 -22.17 -7.01 10.52
N GLY A 21 -22.63 -6.30 11.54
CA GLY A 21 -22.17 -6.48 12.91
C GLY A 21 -20.69 -6.15 13.13
N VAL A 22 -20.13 -5.22 12.36
CA VAL A 22 -18.73 -4.75 12.51
C VAL A 22 -18.68 -3.41 13.23
N HIS A 23 -17.63 -3.17 14.00
CA HIS A 23 -17.62 -2.07 14.98
C HIS A 23 -17.13 -0.71 14.45
N SER A 24 -16.38 -0.69 13.35
CA SER A 24 -15.81 0.54 12.80
C SER A 24 -15.31 0.34 11.37
N TRP A 25 -15.27 1.41 10.59
CA TRP A 25 -14.58 1.46 9.31
C TRP A 25 -13.41 2.45 9.38
N HIS A 26 -12.41 2.27 8.52
CA HIS A 26 -11.21 3.12 8.45
C HIS A 26 -10.88 3.41 6.99
N LEU A 27 -10.78 4.68 6.63
CA LEU A 27 -10.28 5.10 5.32
C LEU A 27 -8.79 5.43 5.40
N LEU A 28 -7.96 4.74 4.61
CA LEU A 28 -6.51 4.89 4.65
C LEU A 28 -6.01 5.80 3.52
N PHE A 29 -5.30 6.87 3.90
CA PHE A 29 -4.66 7.83 2.98
C PHE A 29 -5.61 8.48 1.95
N PRO A 30 -6.81 8.96 2.34
CA PRO A 30 -7.70 9.66 1.41
C PRO A 30 -7.07 10.98 0.92
N ASP A 31 -7.30 11.31 -0.34
CA ASP A 31 -6.92 12.63 -0.86
C ASP A 31 -7.90 13.74 -0.37
N ALA A 32 -7.67 14.98 -0.78
CA ALA A 32 -8.50 16.09 -0.34
C ALA A 32 -9.96 16.00 -0.84
N ALA A 33 -10.18 15.42 -2.02
CA ALA A 33 -11.52 15.24 -2.56
C ALA A 33 -12.25 14.14 -1.79
N ASP A 34 -11.58 13.03 -1.50
CA ASP A 34 -12.12 11.93 -0.69
C ASP A 34 -12.49 12.43 0.72
N GLN A 35 -11.63 13.21 1.36
CA GLN A 35 -11.89 13.80 2.68
C GLN A 35 -13.10 14.74 2.67
N SER A 36 -13.29 15.51 1.59
CA SER A 36 -14.43 16.43 1.46
C SER A 36 -15.79 15.74 1.44
N LEU A 37 -15.83 14.46 1.01
CA LEU A 37 -17.06 13.66 0.93
C LEU A 37 -17.50 13.10 2.29
N LEU A 38 -16.58 12.99 3.25
CA LEU A 38 -16.86 12.44 4.59
C LEU A 38 -17.54 13.46 5.50
N HIS A 39 -17.15 14.74 5.39
CA HIS A 39 -17.87 15.88 5.96
C HIS A 39 -18.33 15.70 7.42
N GLN A 40 -17.38 15.57 8.35
CA GLN A 40 -17.68 15.52 9.78
C GLN A 40 -16.65 16.29 10.61
N GLU A 41 -17.14 17.07 11.57
CA GLU A 41 -16.34 17.73 12.61
C GLU A 41 -15.87 16.75 13.71
N THR A 42 -16.36 15.50 13.68
CA THR A 42 -16.26 14.52 14.78
C THR A 42 -15.43 13.27 14.45
N GLU A 43 -14.95 13.12 13.22
CA GLU A 43 -14.11 11.99 12.83
C GLU A 43 -12.69 12.10 13.40
N LEU A 44 -12.15 10.96 13.86
CA LEU A 44 -10.78 10.87 14.32
C LEU A 44 -9.83 10.75 13.13
N HIS A 45 -9.24 11.86 12.71
CA HIS A 45 -8.22 11.86 11.67
C HIS A 45 -7.00 11.03 12.10
N ARG A 46 -6.77 9.91 11.40
CA ARG A 46 -5.55 9.13 11.55
C ARG A 46 -4.44 9.76 10.72
N ILE A 47 -3.47 10.37 11.40
CA ILE A 47 -2.24 10.86 10.75
C ILE A 47 -1.32 9.68 10.49
N GLY A 48 -1.08 9.39 9.21
CA GLY A 48 -0.18 8.33 8.75
C GLY A 48 0.82 8.85 7.74
N CYS A 49 1.96 8.16 7.63
CA CYS A 49 2.92 8.39 6.55
C CYS A 49 2.84 7.24 5.55
N GLN A 50 2.79 7.57 4.26
CA GLN A 50 2.88 6.61 3.17
C GLN A 50 4.20 6.82 2.43
N PHE A 51 4.99 5.75 2.31
CA PHE A 51 6.21 5.79 1.52
C PHE A 51 5.91 5.30 0.11
N HIS A 52 6.03 6.19 -0.87
CA HIS A 52 5.92 5.83 -2.28
C HIS A 52 7.30 5.63 -2.87
N TRP A 53 7.53 4.43 -3.39
CA TRP A 53 8.68 4.18 -4.24
C TRP A 53 8.33 4.55 -5.68
N ASN A 54 9.08 5.50 -6.24
CA ASN A 54 8.93 5.93 -7.62
C ASN A 54 10.14 5.43 -8.41
N ASN A 55 9.89 4.68 -9.50
CA ASN A 55 10.96 4.30 -10.41
C ASN A 55 11.42 5.55 -11.19
N ARG A 56 12.65 6.00 -10.99
CA ARG A 56 13.23 7.14 -11.72
C ARG A 56 13.89 6.66 -13.02
N SER A 57 13.17 5.82 -13.76
CA SER A 57 13.64 5.18 -15.00
C SER A 57 14.82 4.21 -14.83
N TYR A 58 14.97 3.61 -13.64
CA TYR A 58 15.99 2.60 -13.40
C TYR A 58 15.73 1.36 -14.26
N GLN A 59 16.74 0.93 -15.00
CA GLN A 59 16.64 -0.26 -15.87
C GLN A 59 16.78 -1.55 -15.10
N ASP A 60 17.61 -1.54 -14.06
CA ASP A 60 17.85 -2.67 -13.20
C ASP A 60 18.14 -2.24 -11.76
N PHE A 61 18.45 -3.23 -10.92
CA PHE A 61 18.75 -2.99 -9.52
C PHE A 61 20.08 -2.25 -9.31
N GLU A 62 21.07 -2.48 -10.18
CA GLU A 62 22.37 -1.82 -10.08
C GLU A 62 22.25 -0.34 -10.44
N ASP A 63 21.45 -0.01 -11.45
CA ASP A 63 21.09 1.37 -11.81
C ASP A 63 20.48 2.11 -10.61
N PHE A 64 19.52 1.51 -9.92
CA PHE A 64 18.98 2.04 -8.65
C PHE A 64 20.07 2.27 -7.60
N LEU A 65 21.01 1.32 -7.43
CA LEU A 65 22.09 1.45 -6.46
C LEU A 65 23.08 2.59 -6.79
N THR A 66 23.22 2.97 -8.07
CA THR A 66 24.08 4.09 -8.46
C THR A 66 23.60 5.43 -7.89
N ALA A 67 22.29 5.59 -7.69
CA ALA A 67 21.67 6.78 -7.12
C ALA A 67 21.93 6.95 -5.60
N LEU A 68 22.54 5.96 -4.94
CA LEU A 68 22.79 5.96 -3.50
C LEU A 68 24.24 6.33 -3.17
N THR A 69 24.46 6.81 -1.94
CA THR A 69 25.81 6.99 -1.41
C THR A 69 26.54 5.65 -1.32
N SER A 70 27.87 5.67 -1.43
CA SER A 70 28.70 4.45 -1.38
C SER A 70 28.42 3.58 -0.14
N ARG A 71 28.21 4.22 1.03
CA ARG A 71 27.85 3.52 2.27
C ARG A 71 26.53 2.78 2.15
N LYS A 72 25.45 3.45 1.69
CA LYS A 72 24.11 2.84 1.54
C LYS A 72 24.12 1.73 0.49
N ARG A 73 24.76 1.98 -0.66
CA ARG A 73 24.91 0.99 -1.73
C ARG A 73 25.61 -0.27 -1.24
N ASN A 74 26.72 -0.14 -0.53
CA ASN A 74 27.49 -1.29 -0.04
C ASN A 74 26.74 -2.06 1.06
N ALA A 75 25.98 -1.37 1.92
CA ALA A 75 25.12 -2.01 2.91
C ALA A 75 24.05 -2.89 2.25
N ILE A 76 23.30 -2.35 1.29
CA ILE A 76 22.25 -3.08 0.57
C ILE A 76 22.82 -4.29 -0.18
N ARG A 77 23.98 -4.15 -0.84
CA ARG A 77 24.64 -5.28 -1.51
C ARG A 77 25.03 -6.39 -0.53
N LYS A 78 25.52 -6.01 0.66
CA LYS A 78 25.87 -6.98 1.71
C LYS A 78 24.63 -7.71 2.22
N GLU A 79 23.56 -7.00 2.54
CA GLU A 79 22.29 -7.60 2.99
C GLU A 79 21.73 -8.58 1.96
N ARG A 80 21.70 -8.20 0.68
CA ARG A 80 21.24 -9.09 -0.40
C ARG A 80 22.10 -10.33 -0.55
N ARG A 81 23.43 -10.21 -0.39
CA ARG A 81 24.34 -11.35 -0.42
C ARG A 81 24.05 -12.32 0.72
N GLN A 82 23.84 -11.81 1.93
CA GLN A 82 23.52 -12.64 3.10
C GLN A 82 22.23 -13.43 2.92
N VAL A 83 21.22 -12.87 2.25
CA VAL A 83 19.99 -13.58 1.91
C VAL A 83 20.27 -14.72 0.93
N ALA A 84 21.08 -14.48 -0.11
CA ALA A 84 21.47 -15.51 -1.07
C ALA A 84 22.34 -16.62 -0.44
N GLU A 85 23.27 -16.26 0.44
CA GLU A 85 24.13 -17.21 1.18
C GLU A 85 23.31 -18.15 2.09
N GLN A 86 22.13 -17.72 2.53
CA GLN A 86 21.18 -18.56 3.27
C GLN A 86 20.32 -19.46 2.37
N GLY A 87 20.55 -19.46 1.05
CA GLY A 87 19.75 -20.23 0.09
C GLY A 87 18.34 -19.68 -0.11
N ILE A 88 18.06 -18.45 0.33
CA ILE A 88 16.74 -17.82 0.15
C ILE A 88 16.64 -17.30 -1.28
N SER A 89 15.58 -17.68 -1.97
CA SER A 89 15.26 -17.21 -3.32
C SER A 89 13.86 -16.60 -3.36
N PHE A 90 13.64 -15.71 -4.31
CA PHE A 90 12.36 -15.04 -4.53
C PHE A 90 11.84 -15.38 -5.92
N SER A 91 10.54 -15.68 -6.00
CA SER A 91 9.82 -15.75 -7.26
C SER A 91 8.78 -14.63 -7.28
N ARG A 92 8.65 -13.95 -8.42
CA ARG A 92 7.65 -12.91 -8.62
C ARG A 92 6.62 -13.39 -9.64
N PHE A 93 5.36 -13.35 -9.26
CA PHE A 93 4.22 -13.69 -10.11
C PHE A 93 3.41 -12.42 -10.36
N HIS A 94 2.91 -12.25 -11.59
CA HIS A 94 2.14 -11.07 -11.99
C HIS A 94 0.73 -11.45 -12.43
N GLY A 95 -0.28 -10.81 -11.84
CA GLY A 95 -1.67 -10.92 -12.27
C GLY A 95 -2.11 -12.38 -12.47
N ARG A 96 -2.32 -12.77 -13.73
CA ARG A 96 -2.77 -14.11 -14.12
C ARG A 96 -1.76 -15.25 -13.82
N ASP A 97 -0.50 -14.92 -13.55
CA ASP A 97 0.52 -15.91 -13.20
C ASP A 97 0.39 -16.35 -11.73
N ILE A 98 -0.44 -15.66 -10.94
CA ILE A 98 -0.79 -16.04 -9.57
C ILE A 98 -1.86 -17.13 -9.63
N SER A 99 -1.42 -18.39 -9.67
CA SER A 99 -2.31 -19.57 -9.63
C SER A 99 -2.74 -19.92 -8.20
N ASP A 100 -3.81 -20.71 -8.05
CA ASP A 100 -4.25 -21.23 -6.74
C ASP A 100 -3.12 -21.94 -5.99
N ARG A 101 -2.26 -22.66 -6.71
CA ARG A 101 -1.08 -23.32 -6.15
C ARG A 101 -0.11 -22.33 -5.50
N VAL A 102 0.07 -21.16 -6.10
CA VAL A 102 0.94 -20.10 -5.55
C VAL A 102 0.32 -19.50 -4.28
N LEU A 103 -1.01 -19.39 -4.21
CA LEU A 103 -1.72 -18.86 -3.04
C LEU A 103 -1.90 -19.88 -1.90
N SER A 104 -1.87 -21.17 -2.21
CA SER A 104 -2.05 -22.26 -1.22
C SER A 104 -0.76 -22.74 -0.57
N THR A 105 0.38 -22.10 -0.87
CA THR A 105 1.69 -22.40 -0.25
C THR A 105 1.92 -21.51 0.95
#